data_AF-A0A2S9G335-F1
#
_entry.id   AF-A0A2S9G335-F1
#
_cell.length_a   1.000
_cell.length_b   1.000
_cell.length_c   1.000
_cell.angle_alpha   90.00
_cell.angle_beta   90.00
_cell.angle_gamma   90.00
#
_symmetry.space_group_name_H-M   'P 1'
#
loop_
_entity.id
_entity.type
_entity.pdbx_description
1 polymer ?
#
loop_
_entity_poly.entity_id
_entity_poly.type
_entity_poly.pdbx_seq_one_letter_code
_entity_poly.pdbx_strand_id
1 'polypeptide(L)' 'PEHGAATQVWAAVSDELDGVGGVYLSDCRIRHAAPYAVDEARALALWDLSERLCTPATPGLGSSA' A
#
# COMPACT_ATOMS: atom_id res chain seq x y z
N PRO A 1 -17.80 -14.74 9.89
CA PRO A 1 -16.71 -13.77 9.66
C PRO A 1 -17.19 -12.34 9.93
N GLU A 2 -17.27 -12.02 11.22
CA GLU A 2 -17.84 -10.79 11.76
C GLU A 2 -16.75 -9.77 12.15
N HIS A 3 -15.49 -10.17 12.18
CA HIS A 3 -14.34 -9.33 12.57
C HIS A 3 -13.35 -9.01 11.43
N GLY A 4 -13.70 -9.28 10.16
CA GLY A 4 -12.75 -9.14 9.03
C GLY A 4 -12.21 -7.72 8.80
N ALA A 5 -12.94 -6.69 9.23
CA ALA A 5 -12.55 -5.29 9.11
C ALA A 5 -12.02 -4.68 10.43
N ALA A 6 -11.95 -5.45 11.52
CA ALA A 6 -11.68 -4.91 12.86
C ALA A 6 -10.39 -4.06 12.93
N THR A 7 -9.28 -4.57 12.38
CA THR A 7 -8.00 -3.84 12.35
C THR A 7 -8.08 -2.54 11.55
N GLN A 8 -8.85 -2.53 10.45
CA GLN A 8 -9.02 -1.33 9.62
C GLN A 8 -9.87 -0.28 10.32
N VAL A 9 -10.97 -0.70 10.97
CA VAL A 9 -11.83 0.18 11.76
C VAL A 9 -11.04 0.77 12.92
N TRP A 10 -10.29 -0.05 13.67
CA TRP A 10 -9.42 0.43 14.75
C TRP A 10 -8.39 1.45 14.24
N ALA A 11 -7.71 1.16 13.11
CA ALA A 11 -6.72 2.05 12.54
C ALA A 11 -7.29 3.43 12.13
N ALA A 12 -8.56 3.48 11.72
CA ALA A 12 -9.20 4.70 11.25
C ALA A 12 -9.73 5.60 12.38
N VAL A 13 -9.95 5.06 13.58
CA VAL A 13 -10.69 5.77 14.65
C VAL A 13 -10.01 5.78 16.02
N SER A 14 -8.91 5.04 16.19
CA SER A 14 -8.20 4.97 17.47
C SER A 14 -7.16 6.07 17.60
N ASP A 15 -7.25 6.84 18.69
CA ASP A 15 -6.25 7.86 19.07
C ASP A 15 -4.86 7.26 19.35
N GLU A 16 -4.73 5.93 19.49
CA GLU A 16 -3.44 5.24 19.70
C GLU A 16 -2.47 5.39 18.52
N LEU A 17 -2.97 5.77 17.33
CA LEU A 17 -2.16 5.99 16.13
C LEU A 17 -1.91 7.47 15.81
N ASP A 18 -2.33 8.39 16.68
CA ASP A 18 -2.13 9.82 16.45
C ASP A 18 -0.63 10.15 16.29
N GLY A 19 -0.28 10.71 15.13
CA GLY A 19 1.11 11.03 14.78
C GLY A 19 1.99 9.82 14.42
N VAL A 20 1.43 8.61 14.34
CA VAL A 20 2.15 7.38 13.99
C VAL A 20 1.80 6.95 12.57
N GLY A 21 2.80 6.93 11.67
CA GLY A 21 2.66 6.49 10.28
C GLY A 21 3.71 5.44 9.90
N GLY A 22 3.49 4.75 8.77
CA GLY A 22 4.46 3.79 8.22
C GLY A 22 4.61 2.48 9.00
N VAL A 23 3.64 2.13 9.85
CA VAL A 23 3.65 0.92 10.68
C VAL A 23 2.78 -0.19 10.10
N TYR A 24 3.13 -1.44 10.39
CA TYR A 24 2.29 -2.60 10.07
C TYR A 24 1.32 -2.90 11.20
N LEU A 25 0.05 -3.14 10.86
CA LEU A 25 -1.03 -3.35 11.82
C LEU A 25 -1.61 -4.76 11.70
N SER A 26 -1.81 -5.42 12.83
CA SER A 26 -2.43 -6.75 12.92
C SER A 26 -3.06 -6.94 14.31
N ASP A 27 -4.25 -7.55 14.36
CA ASP A 27 -5.03 -7.77 15.58
C ASP A 27 -5.22 -6.51 16.43
N CYS A 28 -5.66 -5.43 15.76
CA CYS A 28 -5.87 -4.09 16.33
C CYS A 28 -4.66 -3.56 17.13
N ARG A 29 -3.44 -3.82 16.63
CA ARG A 29 -2.20 -3.39 17.27
C ARG A 29 -1.08 -3.16 16.24
N ILE A 30 -0.08 -2.39 16.64
CA ILE A 30 1.19 -2.28 15.90
C ILE A 30 1.98 -3.60 16.03
N ARG A 31 2.56 -4.05 14.92
CA ARG A 31 3.39 -5.24 14.82
C ARG A 31 4.63 -5.00 13.96
N HIS A 32 5.61 -5.88 14.11
CA HIS A 32 6.74 -5.92 13.20
C HIS A 32 6.31 -6.46 11.85
N ALA A 33 6.64 -5.72 10.79
CA ALA A 33 6.54 -6.21 9.43
C ALA A 33 7.59 -7.31 9.19
N ALA A 34 7.33 -8.17 8.20
CA ALA A 34 8.32 -9.14 7.76
C ALA A 34 9.57 -8.42 7.20
N PRO A 35 10.79 -8.99 7.32
CA PRO A 35 12.02 -8.31 6.90
C PRO A 35 12.02 -7.87 5.43
N TYR A 36 11.43 -8.67 4.53
CA TYR A 36 11.34 -8.32 3.12
C TYR A 36 10.37 -7.16 2.83
N ALA A 37 9.41 -6.90 3.73
CA ALA A 37 8.38 -5.89 3.56
C ALA A 37 8.87 -4.47 3.92
N VAL A 38 10.06 -4.37 4.51
CA VAL A 38 10.72 -3.09 4.87
C VAL A 38 11.99 -2.84 4.05
N ASP A 39 12.21 -3.63 2.99
CA ASP A 39 13.32 -3.43 2.06
C ASP A 39 12.99 -2.26 1.10
N GLU A 40 13.66 -1.13 1.31
CA GLU A 40 13.45 0.11 0.55
C GLU A 40 13.79 -0.06 -0.94
N ALA A 41 14.85 -0.79 -1.27
CA ALA A 41 15.26 -1.01 -2.65
C ALA A 41 14.21 -1.82 -3.42
N ARG A 42 13.61 -2.83 -2.77
CA ARG A 42 12.48 -3.59 -3.35
C ARG A 42 11.22 -2.74 -3.47
N ALA A 43 10.93 -1.87 -2.50
CA ALA A 43 9.77 -0.99 -2.55
C ALA A 43 9.86 -0.04 -3.76
N LEU A 44 11.02 0.58 -3.99
CA LEU A 44 11.27 1.43 -5.16
C LEU A 44 11.15 0.66 -6.48
N ALA A 45 11.77 -0.52 -6.59
CA ALA A 45 11.68 -1.34 -7.79
C ALA A 45 10.24 -1.78 -8.10
N LEU A 46 9.45 -2.09 -7.06
CA LEU A 46 8.05 -2.47 -7.19
C LEU A 46 7.19 -1.27 -7.62
N TRP A 47 7.47 -0.07 -7.11
CA TRP A 47 6.79 1.16 -7.51
C TRP A 47 6.99 1.41 -9.02
N ASP A 48 8.23 1.45 -9.49
CA ASP A 48 8.56 1.66 -10.90
C ASP A 48 7.89 0.63 -11.81
N LEU A 49 7.86 -0.63 -11.39
CA LEU A 49 7.17 -1.70 -12.13
C LEU A 49 5.67 -1.44 -12.19
N SER A 50 5.06 -1.08 -11.07
CA SER A 50 3.62 -0.82 -10.96
C SER A 50 3.19 0.35 -11.83
N GLU A 51 3.98 1.44 -11.84
CA GLU A 51 3.73 2.58 -12.73
C GLU A 51 3.71 2.18 -14.21
N ARG A 52 4.68 1.35 -14.64
CA ARG A 52 4.71 0.84 -16.03
C ARG A 52 3.51 -0.03 -16.38
N LEU A 53 3.00 -0.80 -15.42
CA LEU A 53 1.85 -1.68 -15.65
C LEU A 53 0.51 -0.94 -15.62
N CYS A 54 0.40 0.10 -14.79
CA CYS A 54 -0.86 0.83 -14.58
C CYS A 54 -1.00 2.08 -15.45
N THR A 55 0.08 2.56 -16.08
CA THR A 55 -0.01 3.66 -17.05
C THR A 55 -0.65 3.13 -18.33
N PRO A 56 -1.87 3.56 -18.70
CA PRO A 56 -2.46 3.15 -19.96
C PRO A 56 -1.56 3.62 -21.10
N ALA A 57 -1.22 2.72 -22.02
CA ALA A 57 -0.66 3.14 -23.29
C ALA A 57 -1.68 4.07 -23.94
N THR A 58 -1.34 5.34 -24.14
CA THR A 58 -2.15 6.23 -24.95
C THR A 58 -2.33 5.53 -26.30
N PRO A 59 -3.57 5.21 -26.74
CA PRO A 59 -3.75 4.74 -28.10
C PRO A 59 -3.20 5.85 -28.98
N GLY A 60 -2.15 5.54 -29.74
CA GLY A 60 -1.57 6.50 -30.68
C GLY A 60 -2.72 7.04 -31.51
N LEU A 61 -2.91 8.36 -31.50
CA LEU A 61 -3.73 9.04 -32.48
C LEU A 61 -3.06 8.75 -33.82
N GLY A 62 -3.46 7.64 -34.44
CA GLY A 62 -3.08 7.25 -35.78
C GLY A 62 -3.60 8.33 -36.71
N SER A 63 -2.77 9.33 -36.97
CA SER A 63 -2.87 10.14 -38.17
C SER A 63 -2.46 9.21 -39.31
N SER A 64 -3.42 8.49 -39.88
CA SER A 64 -3.30 8.09 -41.27
C SER A 64 -3.67 9.32 -42.07
N ALA A 65 -2.64 9.98 -42.62
CA ALA A 65 -2.77 10.61 -43.92
C ALA A 65 -2.93 9.52 -45.00
#